data_AF-A0A1Q7L772-F1
#
_entry.id   AF-A0A1Q7L772-F1
#
_cell.length_a   1.000
_cell.length_b   1.000
_cell.length_c   1.000
_cell.angle_alpha   90.00
_cell.angle_beta   90.00
_cell.angle_gamma   90.00
#
_symmetry.space_group_name_H-M   'P 1'
#
loop_
_entity.id
_entity.type
_entity.pdbx_description
1 polymer ?
#
loop_
_entity_poly.entity_id
_entity_poly.type
_entity_poly.pdbx_seq_one_letter_code
_entity_poly.pdbx_strand_id
1 'polypeptide(L)'
;MGDVMLVMAFSLVGSIVQLPAVGGGAQLASVLVYTKIFGVETEPATAAAIVLWLIGFAACSLAGVPILIQEGLSLGKLRELANHEKQAAGEAAAQQGESAR
;
A
#
# COMPACT_ATOMS: atom_id res chain seq x y z
N MET A 1 8.23 25.57 1.50
CA MET A 1 7.42 24.62 2.32
C MET A 1 6.23 24.06 1.53
N GLY A 2 5.50 24.86 0.76
CA GLY A 2 4.38 24.37 -0.08
C GLY A 2 4.76 23.25 -1.05
N ASP A 3 5.91 23.36 -1.72
CA ASP A 3 6.37 22.34 -2.68
C ASP A 3 6.61 20.98 -2.03
N VAL A 4 7.23 20.99 -0.84
CA VAL A 4 7.46 19.78 -0.04
C VAL A 4 6.13 19.16 0.39
N MET A 5 5.19 19.97 0.86
CA MET A 5 3.86 19.50 1.26
C MET A 5 3.10 18.89 0.08
N LEU A 6 3.25 19.44 -1.13
CA LEU A 6 2.63 18.90 -2.34
C LEU A 6 3.18 17.50 -2.66
N VAL A 7 4.50 17.32 -2.64
CA VAL A 7 5.12 15.99 -2.85
C VAL A 7 4.64 15.01 -1.80
N MET A 8 4.62 15.41 -0.52
CA MET A 8 4.20 14.56 0.59
C MET A 8 2.72 14.16 0.48
N ALA A 9 1.83 15.08 0.14
CA ALA A 9 0.41 14.81 -0.01
C ALA A 9 0.12 13.78 -1.13
N PHE A 10 0.72 13.97 -2.30
CA PHE A 10 0.56 13.02 -3.41
C PHE A 10 1.22 11.68 -3.14
N SER A 11 2.35 11.66 -2.43
CA SER A 11 2.99 10.43 -1.98
C SER A 11 2.08 9.64 -1.04
N LEU A 12 1.46 10.30 -0.06
CA LEU A 12 0.52 9.69 0.88
C LEU A 12 -0.71 9.11 0.17
N VAL A 13 -1.29 9.83 -0.79
CA VAL A 13 -2.42 9.33 -1.59
C VAL A 13 -1.98 8.13 -2.44
N GLY A 14 -0.80 8.22 -3.07
CA GLY A 14 -0.23 7.11 -3.83
C GLY A 14 0.02 5.86 -2.98
N SER A 15 0.29 6.01 -1.69
CA SER A 15 0.45 4.90 -0.75
C SER A 15 -0.83 4.13 -0.44
N ILE A 16 -2.01 4.70 -0.66
CA ILE A 16 -3.27 3.98 -0.44
C ILE A 16 -3.45 2.86 -1.47
N VAL A 17 -2.92 3.06 -2.68
CA VAL A 17 -3.00 2.12 -3.80
C VAL A 17 -1.93 1.00 -3.71
N GLN A 18 -1.09 1.02 -2.67
CA GLN A 18 0.02 0.07 -2.46
C GLN A 18 -0.36 -1.28 -1.85
N LEU A 19 -1.65 -1.64 -1.75
CA LEU A 19 -2.11 -2.96 -1.28
C LEU A 19 -2.70 -3.72 -2.48
N PRO A 20 -2.09 -4.80 -3.00
CA PRO A 20 -1.56 -6.00 -2.31
C PRO A 20 -0.04 -6.26 -2.52
N ALA A 21 0.71 -5.27 -3.01
CA ALA A 21 2.14 -5.37 -3.27
C ALA A 21 2.87 -4.16 -2.68
N VAL A 22 3.88 -4.39 -1.85
CA VAL A 22 4.78 -3.35 -1.31
C VAL A 22 5.50 -2.68 -2.48
N GLY A 23 4.88 -1.69 -3.15
CA GLY A 23 5.53 -0.97 -4.25
C GLY A 23 4.61 -0.21 -5.21
N GLY A 24 5.16 0.85 -5.80
CA GLY A 24 4.65 1.50 -7.02
C GLY A 24 3.86 2.80 -6.81
N GLY A 25 2.81 2.78 -5.99
CA GLY A 25 1.86 3.90 -5.91
C GLY A 25 2.46 5.25 -5.50
N ALA A 26 3.10 5.33 -4.33
CA ALA A 26 3.78 6.54 -3.84
C ALA A 26 4.95 6.98 -4.73
N GLN A 27 5.67 6.02 -5.29
CA GLN A 27 6.78 6.28 -6.20
C GLN A 27 6.27 6.89 -7.52
N LEU A 28 5.23 6.31 -8.11
CA LEU A 28 4.61 6.82 -9.33
C LEU A 28 4.00 8.20 -9.11
N ALA A 29 3.30 8.40 -7.99
CA ALA A 29 2.75 9.71 -7.62
C ALA A 29 3.87 10.77 -7.50
N SER A 30 5.00 10.43 -6.86
CA SER A 30 6.16 11.32 -6.75
C SER A 30 6.76 11.66 -8.12
N VAL A 31 6.94 10.66 -9.00
CA VAL A 31 7.43 10.87 -10.38
C VAL A 31 6.49 11.81 -11.15
N LEU A 32 5.18 11.64 -11.02
CA LEU A 32 4.20 12.49 -11.68
C LEU A 32 4.26 13.94 -11.16
N VAL A 33 4.40 14.15 -9.85
CA VAL A 33 4.56 15.49 -9.29
C VAL A 33 5.84 16.16 -9.79
N TYR A 34 6.98 15.45 -9.72
CA TYR A 34 8.26 16.01 -10.19
C TYR A 34 8.25 16.34 -11.69
N THR A 35 7.67 15.48 -12.53
CA THR A 35 7.69 15.67 -13.98
C THR A 35 6.59 16.60 -14.48
N LYS A 36 5.36 16.50 -13.95
CA LYS A 36 4.20 17.25 -14.46
C LYS A 36 3.96 18.58 -13.78
N ILE A 37 4.40 18.74 -12.53
CA ILE A 37 4.20 19.98 -11.78
C ILE A 37 5.51 20.77 -11.72
N PHE A 38 6.61 20.12 -11.36
CA PHE A 38 7.91 20.79 -11.20
C PHE A 38 8.77 20.80 -12.47
N GLY A 39 8.36 20.12 -13.54
CA GLY A 39 9.07 20.11 -14.82
C GLY A 39 10.46 19.46 -14.77
N VAL A 40 10.72 18.61 -13.77
CA VAL A 40 11.98 17.88 -13.62
C VAL A 40 12.07 16.78 -14.67
N GLU A 41 13.27 16.58 -15.22
CA GLU A 41 13.53 15.49 -16.16
C GLU A 41 13.22 14.11 -15.54
N THR A 42 12.79 13.16 -16.36
CA THR A 42 12.29 11.87 -15.89
C THR A 42 13.35 11.07 -15.13
N GLU A 43 14.61 11.12 -15.55
CA GLU A 43 15.71 10.41 -14.88
C GLU A 43 15.91 10.88 -13.42
N PRO A 44 16.18 12.17 -13.14
CA PRO A 44 16.33 12.65 -11.76
C PRO A 44 15.03 12.57 -10.95
N ALA A 45 13.86 12.76 -11.58
CA ALA A 45 12.57 12.60 -10.92
C ALA A 45 12.35 11.15 -10.43
N THR A 46 12.73 10.17 -11.25
CA THR A 46 12.63 8.75 -10.90
C THR A 46 13.62 8.38 -9.80
N ALA A 47 14.86 8.88 -9.88
CA ALA A 47 15.85 8.66 -8.83
C ALA A 47 15.38 9.23 -7.48
N ALA A 48 14.88 10.46 -7.45
CA ALA A 48 14.34 11.08 -6.25
C ALA A 48 13.14 10.31 -5.66
N ALA A 49 12.21 9.87 -6.53
CA ALA A 49 11.06 9.08 -6.12
C ALA A 49 11.45 7.71 -5.54
N ILE A 50 12.48 7.06 -6.09
CA ILE A 50 13.02 5.80 -5.54
C ILE A 50 13.62 6.05 -4.15
N VAL A 51 14.41 7.10 -3.96
CA VAL A 51 15.00 7.44 -2.65
C VAL A 51 13.90 7.72 -1.62
N LEU A 52 12.89 8.49 -1.98
CA LEU A 52 11.72 8.75 -1.12
C LEU A 52 11.01 7.45 -0.73
N TRP A 53 10.80 6.54 -1.70
CA TRP A 53 10.18 5.24 -1.45
C TRP A 53 11.04 4.33 -0.56
N LEU A 54 12.36 4.32 -0.75
CA LEU A 54 13.28 3.54 0.05
C LEU A 54 13.25 3.95 1.53
N ILE A 55 13.27 5.26 1.78
CA ILE A 55 13.27 5.82 3.14
C ILE A 55 11.89 5.64 3.80
N GLY A 56 10.81 5.93 3.07
CA GLY A 56 9.46 5.95 3.62
C GLY A 56 8.79 4.58 3.76
N PHE A 57 9.17 3.60 2.93
CA PHE A 57 8.48 2.31 2.85
C PHE A 57 9.41 1.10 2.91
N ALA A 58 10.47 1.08 2.10
CA ALA A 58 11.31 -0.11 2.00
C ALA A 58 12.09 -0.36 3.30
N ALA A 59 12.66 0.68 3.91
CA ALA A 59 13.40 0.57 5.17
C ALA A 59 12.51 0.03 6.30
N CYS A 60 11.29 0.56 6.45
CA CYS A 60 10.33 0.08 7.43
C CYS A 60 9.91 -1.37 7.17
N SER A 61 9.75 -1.74 5.90
CA SER A 61 9.36 -3.11 5.51
C SER A 61 10.48 -4.12 5.77
N LEU A 62 11.74 -3.76 5.49
CA LEU A 62 12.91 -4.60 5.76
C LEU A 62 13.09 -4.90 7.25
N ALA A 63 12.69 -3.99 8.13
CA ALA A 63 12.68 -4.23 9.57
C ALA A 63 11.41 -4.96 10.04
N GLY A 64 10.25 -4.56 9.54
CA GLY A 64 8.94 -5.07 9.98
C GLY A 64 8.67 -6.50 9.53
N VAL A 65 9.04 -6.87 8.30
CA VAL A 65 8.76 -8.21 7.75
C VAL A 65 9.47 -9.32 8.52
N PRO A 66 10.78 -9.23 8.85
CA PRO A 66 11.44 -10.24 9.67
C PRO A 66 10.81 -10.41 11.06
N ILE A 67 10.44 -9.31 11.72
CA ILE A 67 9.77 -9.34 13.03
C ILE A 67 8.40 -10.01 12.91
N LEU A 68 7.63 -9.66 11.88
CA LEU A 68 6.32 -10.25 11.62
C LEU A 68 6.39 -11.77 11.37
N ILE A 69 7.46 -12.22 10.69
CA ILE A 69 7.73 -13.65 10.47
C ILE A 69 8.12 -14.34 11.78
N GLN A 70 8.93 -13.70 12.63
CA GLN A 70 9.35 -14.26 13.93
C GLN A 70 8.17 -14.43 14.90
N GLU A 71 7.21 -13.51 14.89
CA GLU A 71 5.97 -13.59 15.69
C GLU A 71 4.96 -14.62 15.15
N GLY A 72 5.30 -15.36 14.09
CA GLY A 72 4.50 -16.48 13.57
C GLY A 72 3.24 -16.06 12.80
N LEU A 73 3.11 -14.78 12.44
CA LEU A 73 2.03 -14.28 11.58
C LEU A 73 2.33 -14.67 10.12
N SER A 74 2.11 -15.95 9.80
CA SER A 74 2.27 -16.45 8.44
C SER A 74 1.14 -15.92 7.54
N LEU A 75 1.49 -15.55 6.30
CA LEU A 75 0.51 -15.24 5.25
C LEU A 75 -0.52 -16.37 5.07
N GLY A 76 -0.15 -17.62 5.41
CA GLY A 76 -1.07 -18.76 5.46
C GLY A 76 -2.15 -18.61 6.53
N LYS A 77 -1.79 -18.25 7.76
CA LYS A 77 -2.74 -18.00 8.87
C LYS A 77 -3.66 -16.82 8.57
N LEU A 78 -3.11 -15.74 7.99
CA LEU A 78 -3.90 -14.59 7.55
C LEU A 78 -4.90 -14.98 6.44
N ARG A 79 -4.49 -15.84 5.51
CA ARG A 79 -5.36 -16.35 4.44
C ARG A 79 -6.44 -17.29 4.96
N GLU A 80 -6.13 -18.11 5.96
CA GLU A 80 -7.09 -18.97 6.65
C GLU A 80 -8.15 -18.13 7.38
N LEU A 81 -7.72 -17.13 8.16
CA LEU A 81 -8.63 -16.19 8.83
C LEU A 81 -9.53 -15.45 7.84
N ALA A 82 -8.96 -14.93 6.74
CA ALA A 82 -9.73 -14.24 5.71
C ALA A 82 -10.75 -15.14 5.01
N ASN A 83 -10.41 -16.41 4.78
CA ASN A 83 -11.35 -17.39 4.21
C ASN A 83 -12.49 -17.72 5.18
N HIS A 84 -12.20 -17.87 6.48
CA HIS A 84 -13.20 -18.08 7.52
C HIS A 84 -14.17 -16.90 7.63
N GLU A 85 -13.69 -15.65 7.62
CA GLU A 85 -14.56 -14.46 7.60
C GLU A 85 -15.45 -14.42 6.35
N LYS A 86 -14.89 -14.78 5.18
CA LYS A 86 -15.63 -14.78 3.92
C LYS A 86 -16.72 -15.86 3.88
N GLN A 87 -16.47 -17.02 4.49
CA GLN A 87 -17.48 -18.07 4.66
C GLN A 87 -18.58 -17.64 5.63
N ALA A 88 -18.22 -17.09 6.79
CA ALA A 88 -19.20 -16.60 7.78
C ALA A 88 -20.09 -15.48 7.20
N ALA A 89 -19.53 -14.56 6.42
CA ALA A 89 -20.29 -13.51 5.74
C ALA A 89 -21.22 -14.08 4.64
N GLY A 90 -20.78 -15.11 3.91
CA GLY A 90 -21.59 -15.79 2.91
C GLY A 90 -22.76 -16.58 3.51
N GLU A 91 -22.52 -17.26 4.63
CA GLU A 91 -23.55 -18.00 5.38
C GLU A 91 -24.59 -17.07 6.00
N ALA A 92 -24.16 -15.93 6.58
CA ALA A 92 -25.07 -14.91 7.11
C ALA A 92 -25.96 -14.31 6.00
N ALA A 93 -25.40 -14.05 4.82
CA ALA A 93 -26.16 -13.55 3.66
C ALA A 93 -27.15 -14.59 3.12
N ALA A 94 -26.79 -15.88 3.13
CA ALA A 94 -27.67 -16.97 2.72
C ALA A 94 -28.85 -17.13 3.70
N GLN A 95 -28.59 -17.06 5.02
CA GLN A 95 -29.64 -17.13 6.05
C GLN A 95 -30.60 -15.93 5.99
N GLN A 96 -30.11 -14.72 5.69
CA GLN A 96 -30.96 -13.55 5.50
C GLN A 96 -31.85 -13.63 4.25
N GLY A 97 -31.36 -14.25 3.17
CA GLY A 97 -32.14 -14.47 1.95
C GLY A 97 -33.22 -15.54 2.08
N GLU A 98 -33.00 -16.54 2.93
CA GLU A 98 -33.98 -17.61 3.21
C GLU A 98 -35.08 -17.14 4.18
N SER A 99 -34.76 -16.26 5.13
CA SER A 99 -35.73 -15.65 6.05
C SER A 99 -36.63 -14.58 5.39
N ALA A 100 -36.30 -14.11 4.18
CA ALA A 100 -37.07 -13.09 3.45
C ALA A 100 -37.95 -13.67 2.32
N ARG A 101 -37.97 -15.00 2.15
CA ARG A 101 -38.85 -15.74 1.23
C ARG A 101 -39.98 -16.42 2.00
#